data_AF-A2DBK3-F1
#
_entry.id   AF-A2DBK3-F1
#
_cell.length_a   1.000
_cell.length_b   1.000
_cell.length_c   1.000
_cell.angle_alpha   90.00
_cell.angle_beta   90.00
_cell.angle_gamma   90.00
#
_symmetry.space_group_name_H-M   'P 1'
#
loop_
_entity.id
_entity.type
_entity.pdbx_description
1 polymer ?
#
loop_
_entity_poly.entity_id
_entity_poly.type
_entity_poly.pdbx_seq_one_letter_code
_entity_poly.pdbx_strand_id
1 'polypeptide(L)'
;MILLFAILSLSIDTNIAEKESSRIYEGLRNGKQMKELVNVEEMKKNYPASKDFINTVEGIGFPKLDCYSDVLKDLQYNCDVLTESQRELLALKFTKCYFNITNRLEQFPHELPESQQIQNMSLATYSTYQILKIHVTHLCYFARDTLMNSITSDRLIYLFDCVVSSSKSIESYSNEFEQTSTQLQGTVADINEKLQKGKESMDLIVKLISNFQDRLGSITHFLEKANNTINSLSLYIIVLLCTFTIAYYLPETLIPVIILTLALYFGDKKLMGKYDWWIASKTRKGLRLLYLALCASYPAYISVLSILSIINSFRRKKRHHIFNTAKKPLF
;
A
#
# COMPACT_ATOMS: atom_id res chain seq x y z
N MET A 1 -6.15 -21.46 6.62
CA MET A 1 -5.56 -22.23 7.73
C MET A 1 -5.04 -21.33 8.86
N ILE A 2 -4.42 -20.17 8.56
CA ILE A 2 -3.93 -19.22 9.58
C ILE A 2 -5.09 -18.52 10.34
N LEU A 3 -6.22 -18.24 9.68
CA LEU A 3 -7.41 -17.67 10.32
C LEU A 3 -8.11 -18.61 11.33
N LEU A 4 -7.95 -19.93 11.20
CA LEU A 4 -8.57 -20.89 12.13
C LEU A 4 -7.79 -20.99 13.45
N PHE A 5 -6.46 -20.78 13.41
CA PHE A 5 -5.62 -20.81 14.61
C PHE A 5 -5.83 -19.58 15.51
N ALA A 6 -6.09 -18.41 14.92
CA ALA A 6 -6.38 -17.18 15.67
C ALA A 6 -7.73 -17.25 16.43
N ILE A 7 -8.73 -17.92 15.85
CA ILE A 7 -10.04 -18.11 16.50
C ILE A 7 -9.94 -19.17 17.61
N LEU A 8 -9.08 -20.17 17.46
CA LEU A 8 -8.84 -21.21 18.48
C LEU A 8 -8.00 -20.72 19.66
N SER A 9 -7.06 -19.78 19.47
CA SER A 9 -6.28 -19.20 20.58
C SER A 9 -7.10 -18.23 21.43
N LEU A 10 -8.04 -17.49 20.85
CA LEU A 10 -8.98 -16.62 21.58
C LEU A 10 -9.99 -17.41 22.45
N SER A 11 -10.24 -18.70 22.14
CA SER A 11 -11.23 -19.53 22.83
C SER A 11 -10.69 -20.28 24.05
N ILE A 12 -9.36 -20.38 24.21
CA ILE A 12 -8.75 -21.19 25.27
C ILE A 12 -8.51 -20.34 26.54
N ASP A 13 -8.15 -19.06 26.39
CA ASP A 13 -7.94 -18.15 27.53
C ASP A 13 -9.23 -17.63 28.16
N THR A 14 -10.36 -17.65 27.43
CA THR A 14 -11.66 -17.29 27.98
C THR A 14 -12.14 -18.28 29.03
N ASN A 15 -11.91 -19.59 28.83
CA ASN A 15 -12.36 -20.64 29.74
C ASN A 15 -11.64 -20.63 31.12
N ILE A 16 -10.37 -20.21 31.15
CA ILE A 16 -9.60 -20.13 32.40
C ILE A 16 -9.97 -18.85 33.17
N ALA A 17 -10.13 -17.73 32.45
CA ALA A 17 -10.54 -16.46 33.04
C ALA A 17 -11.98 -16.50 33.59
N GLU A 18 -12.90 -17.18 32.91
CA GLU A 18 -14.30 -17.34 33.34
C GLU A 18 -14.40 -18.20 34.61
N LYS A 19 -13.55 -19.22 34.74
CA LYS A 19 -13.52 -20.10 35.91
C LYS A 19 -12.90 -19.43 37.14
N GLU A 20 -11.88 -18.58 36.96
CA GLU A 20 -11.33 -17.78 38.06
C GLU A 20 -12.28 -16.67 38.51
N SER A 21 -12.92 -15.97 37.56
CA SER A 21 -13.91 -14.94 37.86
C SER A 21 -15.09 -15.51 38.66
N SER A 22 -15.59 -16.69 38.29
CA SER A 22 -16.65 -17.39 39.02
C SER A 22 -16.24 -17.74 40.47
N ARG A 23 -15.00 -18.20 40.68
CA ARG A 23 -14.49 -18.53 42.02
C ARG A 23 -14.33 -17.30 42.92
N ILE A 24 -13.88 -16.19 42.34
CA ILE A 24 -13.73 -14.91 43.05
C ILE A 24 -15.11 -14.35 43.41
N TYR A 25 -16.05 -14.36 42.45
CA TYR A 25 -17.43 -13.94 42.65
C TYR A 25 -18.11 -14.71 43.79
N GLU A 26 -18.01 -16.04 43.78
CA GLU A 26 -18.63 -16.88 44.80
C GLU A 26 -17.93 -16.73 46.16
N GLY A 27 -16.61 -16.51 46.19
CA GLY A 27 -15.87 -16.22 47.40
C GLY A 27 -16.29 -14.89 48.05
N LEU A 28 -16.41 -13.82 47.26
CA LEU A 28 -16.80 -12.49 47.75
C LEU A 28 -18.25 -12.48 48.24
N ARG A 29 -19.15 -13.17 47.53
CA ARG A 29 -20.55 -13.34 47.95
C ARG A 29 -20.70 -14.07 49.29
N ASN A 30 -19.74 -14.93 49.63
CA ASN A 30 -19.67 -15.64 50.91
C ASN A 30 -18.99 -14.84 52.03
N GLY A 31 -18.68 -13.55 51.79
CA GLY A 31 -18.11 -12.63 52.77
C GLY A 31 -16.60 -12.78 52.99
N LYS A 32 -15.90 -13.48 52.08
CA LYS A 32 -14.43 -13.51 52.10
C LYS A 32 -13.87 -12.20 51.59
N GLN A 33 -12.75 -11.77 52.16
CA GLN A 33 -12.07 -10.56 51.67
C GLN A 33 -11.33 -10.85 50.37
N MET A 34 -11.18 -9.82 49.52
CA MET A 34 -10.54 -9.97 48.22
C MET A 34 -9.12 -10.56 48.30
N LYS A 35 -8.38 -10.15 49.33
CA LYS A 35 -7.03 -10.66 49.63
C LYS A 35 -6.95 -12.14 49.97
N GLU A 36 -8.07 -12.75 50.35
CA GLU A 36 -8.15 -14.19 50.66
C GLU A 36 -8.43 -15.04 49.42
N LEU A 37 -8.94 -14.41 48.36
CA LEU A 37 -9.35 -15.07 47.12
C LEU A 37 -8.32 -14.91 46.01
N VAL A 38 -7.58 -13.81 46.04
CA VAL A 38 -6.65 -13.39 44.98
C VAL A 38 -5.38 -12.80 45.59
N ASN A 39 -4.24 -13.09 44.97
CA ASN A 39 -2.98 -12.42 45.28
C ASN A 39 -3.02 -10.96 44.78
N VAL A 40 -3.43 -10.06 45.66
CA VAL A 40 -3.66 -8.65 45.34
C VAL A 40 -2.36 -7.97 44.87
N GLU A 41 -1.21 -8.33 45.45
CA GLU A 41 0.09 -7.77 45.05
C GLU A 41 0.49 -8.15 43.63
N GLU A 42 0.17 -9.38 43.23
CA GLU A 42 0.39 -9.84 41.87
C GLU A 42 -0.55 -9.14 40.88
N MET A 43 -1.83 -8.95 41.23
CA MET A 43 -2.75 -8.16 40.40
C MET A 43 -2.32 -6.69 40.29
N LYS A 44 -1.83 -6.06 41.36
CA LYS A 44 -1.31 -4.69 41.32
C LYS A 44 -0.07 -4.57 40.43
N LYS A 45 0.78 -5.60 40.42
CA LYS A 45 1.97 -5.66 39.56
C LYS A 45 1.60 -5.86 38.09
N ASN A 46 0.64 -6.73 37.80
CA ASN A 46 0.23 -7.06 36.44
C ASN A 46 -0.68 -5.97 35.84
N TYR A 47 -1.47 -5.26 36.65
CA TYR A 47 -2.40 -4.22 36.20
C TYR A 47 -2.16 -2.88 36.93
N PRO A 48 -1.04 -2.18 36.65
CA PRO A 48 -0.69 -0.94 37.35
C PRO A 48 -1.70 0.19 37.15
N ALA A 49 -2.39 0.24 36.00
CA ALA A 49 -3.44 1.22 35.72
C ALA A 49 -4.69 1.05 36.60
N SER A 50 -4.92 -0.16 37.13
CA SER A 50 -6.09 -0.51 37.95
C SER A 50 -5.76 -0.51 39.45
N LYS A 51 -4.56 -0.06 39.84
CA LYS A 51 -4.04 -0.13 41.21
C LYS A 51 -4.94 0.59 42.22
N ASP A 52 -5.41 1.80 41.90
CA ASP A 52 -6.25 2.59 42.81
C ASP A 52 -7.62 1.96 43.03
N PHE A 53 -8.18 1.36 41.98
CA PHE A 53 -9.41 0.60 42.07
C PHE A 53 -9.23 -0.68 42.89
N ILE A 54 -8.16 -1.45 42.64
CA ILE A 54 -7.83 -2.66 43.40
C ILE A 54 -7.64 -2.34 44.89
N ASN A 55 -6.94 -1.25 45.24
CA ASN A 55 -6.78 -0.79 46.62
C ASN A 55 -8.13 -0.44 47.27
N THR A 56 -9.05 0.16 46.51
CA THR A 56 -10.38 0.52 47.00
C THR A 56 -11.22 -0.73 47.26
N VAL A 57 -11.21 -1.70 46.34
CA VAL A 57 -11.97 -2.96 46.49
C VAL A 57 -11.40 -3.84 47.60
N GLU A 58 -10.09 -3.83 47.82
CA GLU A 58 -9.44 -4.57 48.90
C GLU A 58 -9.95 -4.16 50.30
N GLY A 59 -10.29 -2.88 50.48
CA GLY A 59 -10.82 -2.35 51.74
C GLY A 59 -12.31 -2.63 51.97
N ILE A 60 -13.03 -3.16 50.98
CA ILE A 60 -14.48 -3.38 51.06
C ILE A 60 -14.74 -4.79 51.59
N GLY A 61 -15.35 -4.86 52.77
CA GLY A 61 -15.94 -6.08 53.30
C GLY A 61 -17.30 -6.31 52.67
N PHE A 62 -17.48 -7.45 51.99
CA PHE A 62 -18.77 -7.83 51.43
C PHE A 62 -19.62 -8.50 52.52
N PRO A 63 -20.78 -7.93 52.89
CA PRO A 63 -21.64 -8.56 53.89
C PRO A 63 -22.21 -9.86 53.32
N LYS A 64 -22.20 -10.91 54.14
CA LYS A 64 -22.84 -12.18 53.79
C LYS A 64 -24.34 -11.94 53.60
N LEU A 65 -24.91 -12.58 52.59
CA LEU A 65 -26.36 -12.61 52.40
C LEU A 65 -27.02 -13.33 53.58
N ASP A 66 -27.72 -12.57 54.40
CA ASP A 66 -28.48 -13.08 55.53
C ASP A 66 -29.89 -13.46 55.07
N CYS A 67 -30.45 -14.51 55.70
CA CYS A 67 -31.79 -15.01 55.40
C CYS A 67 -32.89 -13.93 55.51
N TYR A 68 -32.67 -12.86 56.28
CA TYR A 68 -33.57 -11.71 56.37
C TYR A 68 -33.63 -10.89 55.07
N SER A 69 -32.53 -10.78 54.33
CA SER A 69 -32.47 -10.06 53.06
C SER A 69 -33.18 -10.80 51.94
N ASP A 70 -33.17 -12.14 51.96
CA ASP A 70 -33.90 -12.96 50.98
C ASP A 70 -35.41 -12.84 51.15
N VAL A 71 -35.91 -12.67 52.39
CA VAL A 71 -37.34 -12.38 52.64
C VAL A 71 -37.80 -11.13 51.92
N LEU A 72 -36.94 -10.11 51.77
CA LEU A 72 -37.27 -8.86 51.08
C LEU A 72 -36.98 -8.86 49.58
N LYS A 73 -36.12 -9.75 49.06
CA LYS A 73 -35.90 -9.87 47.60
C LYS A 73 -37.19 -10.21 46.85
N ASP A 74 -38.03 -11.02 47.47
CA ASP A 74 -39.30 -11.47 46.91
C ASP A 74 -40.43 -10.45 47.07
N LEU A 75 -40.23 -9.43 47.90
CA LEU A 75 -41.28 -8.57 48.41
C LEU A 75 -40.95 -7.11 48.09
N GLN A 76 -41.49 -6.59 46.99
CA GLN A 76 -41.42 -5.17 46.59
C GLN A 76 -42.25 -4.25 47.52
N TYR A 77 -42.26 -4.49 48.83
CA TYR A 77 -43.07 -3.73 49.76
C TYR A 77 -42.39 -2.43 50.18
N ASN A 78 -43.20 -1.37 50.31
CA ASN A 78 -42.76 -0.15 50.96
C ASN A 78 -42.86 -0.30 52.49
N CYS A 79 -41.72 -0.31 53.17
CA CYS A 79 -41.65 -0.46 54.64
C CYS A 79 -42.37 0.68 55.39
N ASP A 80 -42.65 1.82 54.74
CA ASP A 80 -43.40 2.95 55.31
C ASP A 80 -44.88 2.67 55.52
N VAL A 81 -45.49 1.87 54.64
CA VAL A 81 -46.94 1.66 54.61
C VAL A 81 -47.22 0.16 54.44
N LEU A 82 -47.05 -0.58 55.52
CA LEU A 82 -47.38 -2.01 55.57
C LEU A 82 -48.85 -2.21 55.96
N THR A 83 -49.63 -2.88 55.12
CA THR A 83 -50.98 -3.33 55.48
C THR A 83 -50.90 -4.40 56.57
N GLU A 84 -51.99 -4.63 57.32
CA GLU A 84 -52.00 -5.64 58.39
C GLU A 84 -51.67 -7.05 57.85
N SER A 85 -52.21 -7.40 56.68
CA SER A 85 -51.89 -8.66 55.99
C SER A 85 -50.41 -8.76 55.59
N GLN A 86 -49.80 -7.65 55.14
CA GLN A 86 -48.37 -7.60 54.83
C GLN A 86 -47.53 -7.75 56.11
N ARG A 87 -47.93 -7.10 57.21
CA ARG A 87 -47.24 -7.22 58.50
C ARG A 87 -47.24 -8.66 59.00
N GLU A 88 -48.35 -9.36 58.89
CA GLU A 88 -48.46 -10.76 59.30
C GLU A 88 -47.58 -11.67 58.45
N LEU A 89 -47.61 -11.50 57.13
CA LEU A 89 -46.78 -12.29 56.21
C LEU A 89 -45.29 -12.03 56.43
N LEU A 90 -44.89 -10.76 56.57
CA LEU A 90 -43.48 -10.39 56.78
C LEU A 90 -42.98 -10.91 58.13
N ALA A 91 -43.79 -10.76 59.19
CA ALA A 91 -43.47 -11.28 60.51
C ALA A 91 -43.33 -12.80 60.51
N LEU A 92 -44.20 -13.50 59.78
CA LEU A 92 -44.12 -14.96 59.62
C LEU A 92 -42.81 -15.38 58.97
N LYS A 93 -42.44 -14.73 57.87
CA LYS A 93 -41.18 -15.00 57.15
C LYS A 93 -39.94 -14.66 57.98
N PHE A 94 -39.95 -13.54 58.70
CA PHE A 94 -38.87 -13.19 59.64
C PHE A 94 -38.77 -14.16 60.81
N THR A 95 -39.90 -14.68 61.30
CA THR A 95 -39.93 -15.70 62.35
C THR A 95 -39.32 -17.00 61.85
N LYS A 96 -39.72 -17.47 60.66
CA LYS A 96 -39.12 -18.64 60.01
C LYS A 96 -37.60 -18.48 59.89
N CYS A 97 -37.16 -17.28 59.49
CA CYS A 97 -35.75 -16.95 59.35
C CYS A 97 -34.98 -16.98 60.69
N TYR A 98 -35.57 -16.43 61.76
CA TYR A 98 -35.00 -16.48 63.11
C TYR A 98 -34.78 -17.93 63.60
N PHE A 99 -35.77 -18.80 63.41
CA PHE A 99 -35.65 -20.22 63.77
C PHE A 99 -34.66 -20.98 62.89
N ASN A 100 -34.49 -20.57 61.63
CA ASN A 100 -33.46 -21.12 60.75
C ASN A 100 -32.04 -20.75 61.25
N ILE A 101 -31.79 -19.48 61.53
CA ILE A 101 -30.48 -18.98 61.99
C ILE A 101 -30.09 -19.56 63.35
N THR A 102 -31.07 -19.77 64.23
CA THR A 102 -30.85 -20.37 65.56
C THR A 102 -30.78 -21.91 65.55
N ASN A 103 -30.82 -22.55 64.37
CA ASN A 103 -30.85 -24.01 64.20
C ASN A 103 -32.00 -24.69 64.97
N ARG A 104 -33.16 -24.05 65.02
CA ARG A 104 -34.38 -24.53 65.70
C ARG A 104 -35.56 -24.60 64.75
N LEU A 105 -35.31 -24.81 63.45
CA LEU A 105 -36.34 -24.82 62.41
C LEU A 105 -37.43 -25.87 62.64
N GLU A 106 -37.08 -26.98 63.30
CA GLU A 106 -38.01 -28.05 63.70
C GLU A 106 -39.11 -27.56 64.68
N GLN A 107 -38.87 -26.47 65.41
CA GLN A 107 -39.86 -25.86 66.33
C GLN A 107 -40.86 -24.95 65.61
N PHE A 108 -40.65 -24.70 64.32
CA PHE A 108 -41.52 -23.90 63.47
C PHE A 108 -42.29 -24.81 62.51
N PRO A 109 -43.61 -24.63 62.32
CA PRO A 109 -44.43 -25.46 61.45
C PRO A 109 -44.18 -25.16 59.96
N HIS A 110 -42.97 -25.45 59.47
CA HIS A 110 -42.50 -25.07 58.13
C HIS A 110 -43.07 -25.95 57.00
N GLU A 111 -43.58 -27.14 57.32
CA GLU A 111 -44.20 -28.08 56.37
C GLU A 111 -45.64 -27.71 55.99
N LEU A 112 -46.26 -26.82 56.77
CA LEU A 112 -47.64 -26.39 56.54
C LEU A 112 -47.71 -25.18 55.59
N PRO A 113 -48.81 -25.02 54.82
CA PRO A 113 -49.05 -23.82 54.02
C PRO A 113 -49.05 -22.55 54.89
N GLU A 114 -48.53 -21.43 54.39
CA GLU A 114 -48.36 -20.16 55.15
C GLU A 114 -49.63 -19.71 55.88
N SER A 115 -50.81 -19.93 55.29
CA SER A 115 -52.12 -19.59 55.87
C SER A 115 -52.46 -20.38 57.15
N GLN A 116 -51.84 -21.53 57.37
CA GLN A 116 -52.08 -22.41 58.52
C GLN A 116 -50.93 -22.40 59.53
N GLN A 117 -49.80 -21.78 59.20
CA GLN A 117 -48.60 -21.81 60.04
C GLN A 117 -48.85 -21.12 61.39
N ILE A 118 -49.53 -19.97 61.41
CA ILE A 118 -49.79 -19.18 62.63
C ILE A 118 -50.65 -19.97 63.63
N GLN A 119 -51.65 -20.72 63.15
CA GLN A 119 -52.59 -21.45 64.00
C GLN A 119 -51.97 -22.70 64.64
N ASN A 120 -50.91 -23.24 64.02
CA ASN A 120 -50.25 -24.47 64.45
C ASN A 120 -48.91 -24.21 65.16
N MET A 121 -48.60 -22.96 65.50
CA MET A 121 -47.40 -22.62 66.26
C MET A 121 -47.52 -23.08 67.71
N SER A 122 -46.43 -23.59 68.28
CA SER A 122 -46.32 -23.77 69.72
C SER A 122 -46.45 -22.41 70.44
N LEU A 123 -46.84 -22.40 71.72
CA LEU A 123 -46.97 -21.16 72.50
C LEU A 123 -45.67 -20.32 72.49
N ALA A 124 -44.51 -20.98 72.57
CA ALA A 124 -43.21 -20.32 72.55
C ALA A 124 -42.88 -19.73 71.16
N THR A 125 -43.18 -20.47 70.10
CA THR A 125 -43.00 -20.02 68.70
C THR A 125 -43.93 -18.84 68.40
N TYR A 126 -45.18 -18.91 68.86
CA TYR A 126 -46.18 -17.86 68.69
C TYR A 126 -45.80 -16.57 69.44
N SER A 127 -45.27 -16.67 70.65
CA SER A 127 -44.75 -15.51 71.40
C SER A 127 -43.62 -14.81 70.63
N THR A 128 -42.70 -15.58 70.05
CA THR A 128 -41.62 -15.06 69.21
C THR A 128 -42.17 -14.36 67.95
N TYR A 129 -43.15 -14.99 67.29
CA TYR A 129 -43.86 -14.39 66.16
C TYR A 129 -44.52 -13.05 66.52
N GLN A 130 -45.18 -12.94 67.67
CA GLN A 130 -45.81 -11.70 68.11
C GLN A 130 -44.79 -10.58 68.33
N ILE A 131 -43.65 -10.88 68.96
CA ILE A 131 -42.57 -9.90 69.15
C ILE A 131 -42.04 -9.41 67.79
N LEU A 132 -41.80 -10.33 66.86
CA LEU A 132 -41.34 -9.99 65.51
C LEU A 132 -42.41 -9.22 64.71
N LYS A 133 -43.72 -9.50 64.92
CA LYS A 133 -44.83 -8.75 64.33
C LYS A 133 -44.88 -7.31 64.83
N ILE A 134 -44.65 -7.07 66.13
CA ILE A 134 -44.58 -5.71 66.70
C ILE A 134 -43.43 -4.91 66.08
N HIS A 135 -42.27 -5.54 65.92
CA HIS A 135 -41.06 -4.89 65.39
C HIS A 135 -40.89 -5.02 63.87
N VAL A 136 -41.92 -5.47 63.15
CA VAL A 136 -41.84 -5.81 61.72
C VAL A 136 -41.40 -4.64 60.85
N THR A 137 -41.80 -3.41 61.19
CA THR A 137 -41.39 -2.20 60.46
C THR A 137 -39.89 -1.94 60.59
N HIS A 138 -39.34 -2.05 61.81
CA HIS A 138 -37.90 -1.88 62.03
C HIS A 138 -37.09 -3.00 61.36
N LEU A 139 -37.60 -4.24 61.41
CA LEU A 139 -36.98 -5.38 60.71
C LEU A 139 -37.03 -5.22 59.19
N CYS A 140 -38.13 -4.67 58.65
CA CYS A 140 -38.25 -4.34 57.23
C CYS A 140 -37.17 -3.33 56.82
N TYR A 141 -37.00 -2.25 57.59
CA TYR A 141 -35.95 -1.25 57.34
C TYR A 141 -34.55 -1.85 57.40
N PHE A 142 -34.24 -2.59 58.46
CA PHE A 142 -32.96 -3.26 58.63
C PHE A 142 -32.66 -4.21 57.45
N ALA A 143 -33.60 -5.08 57.11
CA ALA A 143 -33.42 -6.02 56.02
C ALA A 143 -33.31 -5.31 54.66
N ARG A 144 -33.97 -4.15 54.48
CA ARG A 144 -33.90 -3.35 53.25
C ARG A 144 -32.52 -2.72 53.10
N ASP A 145 -31.96 -2.18 54.19
CA ASP A 145 -30.61 -1.62 54.19
C ASP A 145 -29.57 -2.71 53.92
N THR A 146 -29.72 -3.89 54.54
CA THR A 146 -28.86 -5.05 54.27
C THR A 146 -28.99 -5.55 52.81
N LEU A 147 -30.20 -5.57 52.26
CA LEU A 147 -30.43 -5.93 50.86
C LEU A 147 -29.79 -4.92 49.91
N MET A 148 -29.92 -3.62 50.19
CA MET A 148 -29.31 -2.56 49.39
C MET A 148 -27.78 -2.67 49.42
N ASN A 149 -27.20 -2.97 50.59
CA ASN A 149 -25.77 -3.22 50.73
C ASN A 149 -25.33 -4.47 49.95
N SER A 150 -26.13 -5.54 49.95
CA SER A 150 -25.87 -6.74 49.16
C SER A 150 -25.97 -6.48 47.64
N ILE A 151 -26.98 -5.75 47.17
CA ILE A 151 -27.11 -5.40 45.74
C ILE A 151 -25.96 -4.49 45.30
N THR A 152 -25.60 -3.51 46.14
CA THR A 152 -24.47 -2.62 45.88
C THR A 152 -23.16 -3.40 45.84
N SER A 153 -23.01 -4.38 46.73
CA SER A 153 -21.89 -5.33 46.75
C SER A 153 -21.81 -6.14 45.46
N ASP A 154 -22.91 -6.75 45.01
CA ASP A 154 -22.94 -7.51 43.76
C ASP A 154 -22.57 -6.63 42.55
N ARG A 155 -23.04 -5.37 42.51
CA ARG A 155 -22.66 -4.40 41.48
C ARG A 155 -21.18 -4.04 41.53
N LEU A 156 -20.61 -3.88 42.72
CA LEU A 156 -19.18 -3.62 42.89
C LEU A 156 -18.33 -4.81 42.42
N ILE A 157 -18.77 -6.03 42.70
CA ILE A 157 -18.11 -7.25 42.21
C ILE A 157 -18.18 -7.32 40.68
N TYR A 158 -19.35 -7.03 40.09
CA TYR A 158 -19.49 -6.96 38.63
C TYR A 158 -18.59 -5.90 38.01
N LEU A 159 -18.54 -4.70 38.60
CA LEU A 159 -17.62 -3.65 38.16
C LEU A 159 -16.16 -4.10 38.25
N PHE A 160 -15.80 -4.84 39.29
CA PHE A 160 -14.45 -5.39 39.44
C PHE A 160 -14.11 -6.35 38.30
N ASP A 161 -15.00 -7.28 37.97
CA ASP A 161 -14.83 -8.21 36.86
C ASP A 161 -14.67 -7.48 35.52
N CYS A 162 -15.51 -6.46 35.27
CA CYS A 162 -15.39 -5.61 34.08
C CYS A 162 -14.04 -4.89 33.99
N VAL A 163 -13.54 -4.33 35.10
CA VAL A 163 -12.25 -3.62 35.12
C VAL A 163 -11.09 -4.57 34.86
N VAL A 164 -11.09 -5.76 35.47
CA VAL A 164 -10.05 -6.77 35.23
C VAL A 164 -10.07 -7.26 33.78
N SER A 165 -11.25 -7.57 33.25
CA SER A 165 -11.43 -8.00 31.85
C SER A 165 -10.94 -6.92 30.88
N SER A 166 -11.33 -5.66 31.11
CA SER A 166 -10.85 -4.53 30.30
C SER A 166 -9.34 -4.35 30.37
N SER A 167 -8.73 -4.52 31.56
CA SER A 167 -7.28 -4.43 31.72
C SER A 167 -6.55 -5.50 30.91
N LYS A 168 -7.05 -6.75 30.91
CA LYS A 168 -6.51 -7.84 30.08
C LYS A 168 -6.63 -7.55 28.59
N SER A 169 -7.76 -7.00 28.14
CA SER A 169 -7.92 -6.62 26.73
C SER A 169 -6.91 -5.55 26.31
N ILE A 170 -6.68 -4.53 27.16
CA ILE A 170 -5.69 -3.48 26.90
C ILE A 170 -4.28 -4.06 26.75
N GLU A 171 -3.89 -5.00 27.60
CA GLU A 171 -2.59 -5.69 27.51
C GLU A 171 -2.47 -6.48 26.20
N SER A 172 -3.51 -7.23 25.81
CA SER A 172 -3.55 -7.95 24.54
C SER A 172 -3.38 -7.00 23.34
N TYR A 173 -4.08 -5.86 23.34
CA TYR A 173 -3.94 -4.85 22.29
C TYR A 173 -2.54 -4.24 22.24
N SER A 174 -1.91 -4.01 23.40
CA SER A 174 -0.54 -3.51 23.46
C SER A 174 0.44 -4.50 22.80
N ASN A 175 0.29 -5.79 23.07
CA ASN A 175 1.14 -6.83 22.49
C ASN A 175 0.93 -6.97 20.97
N GLU A 176 -0.31 -6.95 20.50
CA GLU A 176 -0.63 -6.95 19.06
C GLU A 176 -0.08 -5.71 18.35
N PHE A 177 -0.13 -4.55 19.00
CA PHE A 177 0.42 -3.31 18.47
C PHE A 177 1.94 -3.39 18.32
N GLU A 178 2.65 -3.91 19.33
CA GLU A 178 4.11 -4.10 19.26
C GLU A 178 4.51 -5.08 18.15
N GLN A 179 3.77 -6.18 17.99
CA GLN A 179 4.00 -7.14 16.92
C GLN A 179 3.78 -6.52 15.54
N THR A 180 2.70 -5.75 15.38
CA THR A 180 2.38 -5.04 14.14
C THR A 180 3.43 -3.98 13.81
N SER A 181 3.91 -3.24 14.82
CA SER A 181 4.99 -2.27 14.68
C SER A 181 6.28 -2.92 14.18
N THR A 182 6.64 -4.08 14.75
CA THR A 182 7.81 -4.86 14.34
C THR A 182 7.69 -5.35 12.89
N GLN A 183 6.51 -5.84 12.49
CA GLN A 183 6.25 -6.25 11.10
C GLN A 183 6.34 -5.08 10.12
N LEU A 184 5.82 -3.91 10.51
CA LEU A 184 5.90 -2.70 9.70
C LEU A 184 7.35 -2.26 9.49
N GLN A 185 8.16 -2.27 10.56
CA GLN A 185 9.59 -1.97 10.47
C GLN A 185 10.32 -2.94 9.52
N GLY A 186 10.03 -4.24 9.60
CA GLY A 186 10.58 -5.24 8.67
C GLY A 186 10.17 -4.97 7.21
N THR A 187 8.92 -4.59 6.98
CA THR A 187 8.41 -4.25 5.64
C THR A 187 9.07 -2.99 5.09
N VAL A 188 9.24 -1.96 5.91
CA VAL A 188 9.92 -0.72 5.53
C VAL A 188 11.39 -0.99 5.18
N ALA A 189 12.06 -1.86 5.93
CA ALA A 189 13.43 -2.27 5.63
C ALA A 189 13.53 -2.98 4.27
N ASP A 190 12.63 -3.93 3.97
CA ASP A 190 12.58 -4.62 2.67
C ASP A 190 12.28 -3.66 1.50
N ILE A 191 11.37 -2.70 1.67
CA ILE A 191 11.11 -1.65 0.68
C ILE A 191 12.37 -0.82 0.43
N ASN A 192 13.09 -0.44 1.49
CA ASN A 192 14.31 0.34 1.36
C ASN A 192 15.42 -0.45 0.62
N GLU A 193 15.57 -1.74 0.91
CA GLU A 193 16.51 -2.62 0.18
C GLU A 193 16.13 -2.73 -1.30
N LYS A 194 14.84 -2.91 -1.62
CA LYS A 194 14.34 -2.95 -3.00
C LYS A 194 14.56 -1.63 -3.74
N LEU A 195 14.35 -0.50 -3.09
CA LEU A 195 14.64 0.83 -3.65
C LEU A 195 16.13 1.01 -3.93
N GLN A 196 17.00 0.54 -3.04
CA GLN A 196 18.45 0.59 -3.25
C GLN A 196 18.88 -0.27 -4.45
N LYS A 197 18.37 -1.50 -4.57
CA LYS A 197 18.59 -2.34 -5.76
C LYS A 197 18.02 -1.71 -7.04
N GLY A 198 16.88 -1.03 -6.94
CA GLY A 198 16.29 -0.27 -8.04
C GLY A 198 17.18 0.90 -8.50
N LYS A 199 17.80 1.60 -7.56
CA LYS A 199 18.77 2.68 -7.84
C LYS A 199 20.00 2.14 -8.57
N GLU A 200 20.54 1.00 -8.15
CA GLU A 200 21.66 0.33 -8.83
C GLU A 200 21.28 -0.07 -10.27
N SER A 201 20.06 -0.59 -10.45
CA SER A 201 19.54 -0.95 -11.78
C SER A 201 19.36 0.27 -12.69
N MET A 202 18.88 1.39 -12.14
CA MET A 202 18.79 2.68 -12.85
C MET A 202 20.18 3.18 -13.29
N ASP A 203 21.20 3.07 -12.44
CA ASP A 203 22.57 3.47 -12.79
C ASP A 203 23.13 2.63 -13.95
N LEU A 204 22.83 1.32 -13.98
CA LEU A 204 23.17 0.46 -15.12
C LEU A 204 22.46 0.89 -16.41
N ILE A 205 21.17 1.24 -16.34
CA ILE A 205 20.41 1.74 -17.50
C ILE A 205 21.00 3.06 -18.00
N VAL A 206 21.33 3.99 -17.10
CA VAL A 206 21.94 5.28 -17.47
C VAL A 206 23.30 5.06 -18.17
N LYS A 207 24.13 4.15 -17.65
CA LYS A 207 25.40 3.76 -18.30
C LYS A 207 25.17 3.15 -19.68
N LEU A 208 24.16 2.28 -19.85
CA LEU A 208 23.81 1.71 -21.15
C LEU A 208 23.34 2.78 -22.14
N ILE A 209 22.53 3.74 -21.70
CA ILE A 209 22.07 4.87 -22.51
C ILE A 209 23.26 5.74 -22.94
N SER A 210 24.17 6.07 -22.02
CA SER A 210 25.39 6.84 -22.33
C SER A 210 26.24 6.12 -23.37
N ASN A 211 26.50 4.82 -23.18
CA ASN A 211 27.27 4.01 -24.14
C ASN A 211 26.59 3.94 -25.51
N PHE A 212 25.25 3.89 -25.55
CA PHE A 212 24.49 3.90 -26.79
C PHE A 212 24.58 5.27 -27.50
N GLN A 213 24.49 6.36 -26.74
CA GLN A 213 24.65 7.71 -27.26
C GLN A 213 26.05 7.95 -27.84
N ASP A 214 27.09 7.46 -27.17
CA ASP A 214 28.47 7.53 -27.69
C ASP A 214 28.62 6.75 -29.01
N ARG A 215 28.01 5.56 -29.10
CA ARG A 215 27.98 4.79 -30.35
C ARG A 215 27.23 5.54 -31.45
N LEU A 216 26.10 6.16 -31.17
CA LEU A 216 25.39 7.00 -32.15
C LEU A 216 26.23 8.19 -32.62
N GLY A 217 26.96 8.84 -31.72
CA GLY A 217 27.92 9.90 -32.06
C GLY A 217 28.97 9.43 -33.07
N SER A 218 29.54 8.24 -32.86
CA SER A 218 30.47 7.66 -33.84
C SER A 218 29.81 7.34 -35.18
N ILE A 219 28.61 6.75 -35.19
CA ILE A 219 27.88 6.40 -36.42
C ILE A 219 27.53 7.64 -37.23
N THR A 220 27.07 8.71 -36.58
CA THR A 220 26.74 9.97 -37.25
C THR A 220 27.98 10.59 -37.89
N HIS A 221 29.13 10.57 -37.21
CA HIS A 221 30.41 11.01 -37.79
C HIS A 221 30.84 10.14 -38.99
N PHE A 222 30.65 8.82 -38.93
CA PHE A 222 30.91 7.93 -40.08
C PHE A 222 29.98 8.23 -41.26
N LEU A 223 28.69 8.45 -41.01
CA LEU A 223 27.71 8.78 -42.05
C LEU A 223 28.00 10.13 -42.70
N GLU A 224 28.38 11.13 -41.92
CA GLU A 224 28.78 12.45 -42.44
C GLU A 224 30.05 12.34 -43.31
N LYS A 225 31.04 11.57 -42.87
CA LYS A 225 32.26 11.30 -43.65
C LYS A 225 31.97 10.55 -44.95
N ALA A 226 31.06 9.57 -44.92
CA ALA A 226 30.63 8.83 -46.09
C ALA A 226 29.90 9.75 -47.09
N ASN A 227 28.96 10.56 -46.61
CA ASN A 227 28.22 11.52 -47.43
C ASN A 227 29.15 12.54 -48.12
N ASN A 228 30.12 13.10 -47.37
CA ASN A 228 31.11 14.03 -47.91
C ASN A 228 31.99 13.38 -48.99
N THR A 229 32.32 12.08 -48.83
CA THR A 229 33.09 11.33 -49.82
C THR A 229 32.28 11.09 -51.10
N ILE A 230 30.99 10.71 -50.98
CA ILE A 230 30.08 10.49 -52.12
C ILE A 230 29.88 11.79 -52.91
N ASN A 231 29.60 12.90 -52.21
CA ASN A 231 29.45 14.22 -52.85
C ASN A 231 30.72 14.71 -53.54
N SER A 232 31.90 14.32 -53.03
CA SER A 232 33.16 14.65 -53.69
C SER A 232 33.39 13.81 -54.95
N LEU A 233 32.91 12.57 -54.99
CA LEU A 233 33.04 11.65 -56.13
C LEU A 233 32.03 11.88 -57.25
N SER A 234 30.82 12.36 -56.94
CA SER A 234 29.71 12.49 -57.90
C SER A 234 30.08 13.30 -59.15
N LEU A 235 30.81 14.41 -59.00
CA LEU A 235 31.23 15.25 -60.13
C LEU A 235 32.22 14.52 -61.06
N TYR A 236 33.18 13.79 -60.50
CA TYR A 236 34.15 13.04 -61.29
C TYR A 236 33.48 11.90 -62.04
N ILE A 237 32.52 11.20 -61.42
CA ILE A 237 31.74 10.14 -62.06
C ILE A 237 30.93 10.71 -63.25
N ILE A 238 30.29 11.87 -63.08
CA ILE A 238 29.55 12.53 -64.16
C ILE A 238 30.49 12.89 -65.33
N VAL A 239 31.64 13.49 -65.03
CA VAL A 239 32.65 13.80 -66.08
C VAL A 239 33.09 12.53 -66.79
N LEU A 240 33.38 11.46 -66.04
CA LEU A 240 33.86 10.20 -66.61
C LEU A 240 32.80 9.56 -67.52
N LEU A 241 31.53 9.56 -67.11
CA LEU A 241 30.40 9.12 -67.93
C LEU A 241 30.23 9.97 -69.21
N CYS A 242 30.30 11.29 -69.11
CA CYS A 242 30.27 12.19 -70.27
C CYS A 242 31.46 11.97 -71.22
N THR A 243 32.64 11.68 -70.68
CA THR A 243 33.82 11.40 -71.51
C THR A 243 33.73 10.06 -72.22
N PHE A 244 33.10 9.05 -71.61
CA PHE A 244 32.84 7.77 -72.27
C PHE A 244 31.87 7.91 -73.45
N THR A 245 30.81 8.70 -73.31
CA THR A 245 29.88 8.95 -74.43
C THR A 245 30.54 9.74 -75.57
N ILE A 246 31.44 10.67 -75.27
CA ILE A 246 32.20 11.41 -76.28
C ILE A 246 33.25 10.52 -76.97
N ALA A 247 33.92 9.65 -76.20
CA ALA A 247 34.93 8.74 -76.73
C ALA A 247 34.39 7.74 -77.75
N TYR A 248 33.10 7.40 -77.68
CA TYR A 248 32.43 6.62 -78.72
C TYR A 248 32.54 7.28 -80.11
N TYR A 249 32.54 8.62 -80.16
CA TYR A 249 32.65 9.39 -81.40
C TYR A 249 34.10 9.77 -81.74
N LEU A 250 34.97 9.96 -80.74
CA LEU A 250 36.38 10.34 -80.91
C LEU A 250 37.30 9.60 -79.93
N PRO A 251 37.70 8.35 -80.24
CA PRO A 251 38.45 7.50 -79.32
C PRO A 251 39.85 8.05 -78.97
N GLU A 252 40.47 8.81 -79.86
CA GLU A 252 41.80 9.41 -79.66
C GLU A 252 41.86 10.39 -78.48
N THR A 253 40.72 10.99 -78.12
CA THR A 253 40.64 11.96 -77.01
C THR A 253 40.43 11.32 -75.64
N LEU A 254 40.09 10.03 -75.59
CA LEU A 254 39.73 9.36 -74.35
C LEU A 254 40.92 9.24 -73.38
N ILE A 255 42.06 8.76 -73.89
CA ILE A 255 43.28 8.52 -73.09
C ILE A 255 43.76 9.80 -72.39
N PRO A 256 43.98 10.94 -73.08
CA PRO A 256 44.47 12.15 -72.41
C PRO A 256 43.47 12.70 -71.39
N VAL A 257 42.16 12.60 -71.65
CA VAL A 257 41.14 13.07 -70.71
C VAL A 257 41.06 12.17 -69.47
N ILE A 258 41.17 10.85 -69.61
CA ILE A 258 41.22 9.93 -68.45
C ILE A 258 42.45 10.23 -67.59
N ILE A 259 43.63 10.37 -68.20
CA ILE A 259 44.88 10.65 -67.46
C ILE A 259 44.77 11.98 -66.73
N LEU A 260 44.24 13.02 -67.39
CA LEU A 260 44.04 14.33 -66.79
C LEU A 260 43.01 14.28 -65.65
N THR A 261 41.91 13.54 -65.82
CA THR A 261 40.90 13.32 -64.78
C THR A 261 41.52 12.64 -63.56
N LEU A 262 42.33 11.60 -63.77
CA LEU A 262 43.02 10.90 -62.69
C LEU A 262 44.02 11.81 -61.96
N ALA A 263 44.84 12.56 -62.70
CA ALA A 263 45.81 13.48 -62.11
C ALA A 263 45.13 14.56 -61.24
N LEU A 264 44.05 15.17 -61.76
CA LEU A 264 43.28 16.17 -61.02
C LEU A 264 42.53 15.55 -59.83
N TYR A 265 42.03 14.33 -59.97
CA TYR A 265 41.40 13.60 -58.86
C TYR A 265 42.39 13.32 -57.73
N PHE A 266 43.58 12.80 -58.03
CA PHE A 266 44.61 12.56 -57.01
C PHE A 266 45.11 13.87 -56.40
N GLY A 267 45.23 14.93 -57.19
CA GLY A 267 45.55 16.28 -56.71
C GLY A 267 44.49 16.80 -55.73
N ASP A 268 43.21 16.78 -56.12
CA ASP A 268 42.09 17.21 -55.27
C ASP A 268 42.03 16.36 -54.00
N LYS A 269 42.19 15.03 -54.11
CA LYS A 269 42.18 14.11 -52.96
C LYS A 269 43.33 14.39 -51.98
N LYS A 270 44.54 14.63 -52.48
CA LYS A 270 45.71 14.95 -51.64
C LYS A 270 45.56 16.30 -50.93
N LEU A 271 44.98 17.29 -51.62
CA LEU A 271 44.70 18.61 -51.05
C LEU A 271 43.58 18.55 -49.99
N MET A 272 42.49 17.81 -50.26
CA MET A 272 41.41 17.58 -49.29
C MET A 272 41.91 16.88 -48.03
N GLY A 273 42.83 15.91 -48.16
CA GLY A 273 43.36 15.19 -47.00
C GLY A 273 44.29 16.03 -46.11
N LYS A 274 44.78 17.17 -46.58
CA LYS A 274 45.76 18.01 -45.86
C LYS A 274 45.19 19.36 -45.40
N TYR A 275 44.16 19.88 -46.08
CA TYR A 275 43.66 21.23 -45.85
C TYR A 275 42.13 21.30 -45.84
N ASP A 276 41.53 21.50 -44.67
CA ASP A 276 40.07 21.60 -44.54
C ASP A 276 39.49 22.82 -45.28
N TRP A 277 40.24 23.92 -45.34
CA TRP A 277 39.84 25.13 -46.07
C TRP A 277 39.67 24.89 -47.57
N TRP A 278 40.40 23.91 -48.14
CA TRP A 278 40.31 23.58 -49.57
C TRP A 278 38.92 23.04 -49.92
N ILE A 279 38.32 22.26 -49.01
CA ILE A 279 37.00 21.64 -49.16
C ILE A 279 35.92 22.71 -49.37
N ALA A 280 35.98 23.80 -48.59
CA ALA A 280 35.02 24.91 -48.63
C ALA A 280 35.40 26.03 -49.63
N SER A 281 36.56 25.97 -50.27
CA SER A 281 37.09 27.07 -51.05
C SER A 281 36.29 27.35 -52.34
N LYS A 282 36.07 28.63 -52.65
CA LYS A 282 35.53 29.06 -53.96
C LYS A 282 36.50 28.72 -55.10
N THR A 283 37.79 28.66 -54.81
CA THR A 283 38.85 28.30 -55.79
C THR A 283 38.70 26.87 -56.27
N ARG A 284 38.35 25.92 -55.40
CA ARG A 284 38.05 24.53 -55.80
C ARG A 284 36.85 24.44 -56.76
N LYS A 285 35.78 25.20 -56.49
CA LYS A 285 34.62 25.29 -57.41
C LYS A 285 35.03 25.88 -58.76
N GLY A 286 35.85 26.94 -58.75
CA GLY A 286 36.40 27.55 -59.96
C GLY A 286 37.27 26.57 -60.78
N LEU A 287 38.16 25.83 -60.12
CA LEU A 287 39.01 24.83 -60.76
C LEU A 287 38.18 23.72 -61.44
N ARG A 288 37.13 23.24 -60.76
CA ARG A 288 36.20 22.23 -61.30
C ARG A 288 35.43 22.75 -62.51
N LEU A 289 34.97 23.99 -62.46
CA LEU A 289 34.22 24.61 -63.56
C LEU A 289 35.14 24.86 -64.77
N LEU A 290 36.37 25.32 -64.53
CA LEU A 290 37.38 25.50 -65.56
C LEU A 290 37.77 24.17 -66.20
N TYR A 291 37.93 23.12 -65.39
CA TYR A 291 38.17 21.77 -65.88
C TYR A 291 37.03 21.26 -66.77
N LEU A 292 35.78 21.39 -66.31
CA LEU A 292 34.60 21.06 -67.10
C LEU A 292 34.55 21.83 -68.42
N ALA A 293 34.85 23.13 -68.38
CA ALA A 293 34.87 23.98 -69.57
C ALA A 293 35.95 23.53 -70.57
N LEU A 294 37.16 23.18 -70.10
CA LEU A 294 38.24 22.67 -70.95
C LEU A 294 37.90 21.30 -71.56
N CYS A 295 37.33 20.39 -70.78
CA CYS A 295 36.93 19.08 -71.27
C CYS A 295 35.75 19.18 -72.25
N ALA A 296 34.85 20.13 -72.06
CA ALA A 296 33.70 20.35 -72.94
C ALA A 296 34.04 21.18 -74.19
N SER A 297 35.06 22.05 -74.14
CA SER A 297 35.36 22.98 -75.24
C SER A 297 35.81 22.29 -76.52
N TYR A 298 36.60 21.22 -76.40
CA TYR A 298 37.10 20.50 -77.58
C TYR A 298 36.00 19.69 -78.29
N PRO A 299 35.17 18.89 -77.59
CA PRO A 299 33.98 18.27 -78.17
C PRO A 299 33.02 19.30 -78.77
N ALA A 300 32.75 20.40 -78.05
CA ALA A 300 31.86 21.45 -78.56
C ALA A 300 32.39 22.09 -79.85
N TYR A 301 33.70 22.37 -79.92
CA TYR A 301 34.34 22.89 -81.12
C TYR A 301 34.20 21.95 -82.31
N ILE A 302 34.43 20.64 -82.12
CA ILE A 302 34.27 19.63 -83.17
C ILE A 302 32.81 19.48 -83.59
N SER A 303 31.87 19.50 -82.64
CA SER A 303 30.45 19.48 -82.95
C SER A 303 30.05 20.70 -83.81
N VAL A 304 30.55 21.89 -83.49
CA VAL A 304 30.29 23.11 -84.27
C VAL A 304 30.90 22.99 -85.67
N LEU A 305 32.15 22.54 -85.80
CA LEU A 305 32.77 22.31 -87.11
C LEU A 305 32.00 21.29 -87.95
N SER A 306 31.57 20.19 -87.33
CA SER A 306 30.79 19.15 -88.01
C SER A 306 29.44 19.70 -88.51
N ILE A 307 28.75 20.48 -87.67
CA ILE A 307 27.50 21.16 -88.06
C ILE A 307 27.74 22.15 -89.19
N LEU A 308 28.80 22.98 -89.12
CA LEU A 308 29.16 23.92 -90.18
C LEU A 308 29.51 23.21 -91.50
N SER A 309 30.22 22.09 -91.44
CA SER A 309 30.52 21.25 -92.60
C SER A 309 29.24 20.71 -93.24
N ILE A 310 28.31 20.19 -92.44
CA ILE A 310 27.00 19.70 -92.90
C ILE A 310 26.20 20.86 -93.55
N ILE A 311 26.09 22.01 -92.88
CA ILE A 311 25.40 23.19 -93.42
C ILE A 311 26.01 23.64 -94.75
N ASN A 312 27.34 23.68 -94.84
CA ASN A 312 28.04 24.04 -96.07
C ASN A 312 27.81 23.02 -97.19
N SER A 313 27.74 21.72 -96.87
CA SER A 313 27.40 20.68 -97.84
C SER A 313 25.97 20.84 -98.38
N PHE A 314 25.00 21.18 -97.52
CA PHE A 314 23.63 21.49 -97.94
C PHE A 314 23.57 22.75 -98.82
N ARG A 315 24.31 23.81 -98.46
CA ARG A 315 24.39 25.03 -99.29
C ARG A 315 25.00 24.75 -100.66
N ARG A 316 26.01 23.88 -100.78
CA ARG A 316 26.59 23.47 -102.06
C ARG A 316 25.59 22.65 -102.89
N LYS A 317 24.90 21.68 -102.29
CA LYS A 317 23.83 20.91 -102.97
C LYS A 317 22.71 21.82 -103.49
N LYS A 318 22.25 22.79 -102.69
CA LYS A 318 21.23 23.77 -103.12
C LYS A 318 21.73 24.62 -104.29
N ARG A 319 23.00 25.05 -104.28
CA ARG A 319 23.60 25.78 -105.41
C ARG A 319 23.65 24.95 -106.69
N HIS A 320 24.02 23.67 -106.61
CA HIS A 320 23.99 22.76 -107.77
C HIS A 320 22.57 22.48 -108.27
N HIS A 321 21.59 22.36 -107.37
CA HIS A 321 20.20 22.16 -107.76
C HIS A 321 19.62 23.38 -108.48
N ILE A 322 19.93 24.61 -108.01
CA ILE A 322 19.53 25.87 -108.70
C ILE A 322 20.16 25.95 -110.09
N PHE A 323 21.45 25.61 -110.22
CA PHE A 323 22.14 25.58 -111.51
C PHE A 323 21.56 24.56 -112.49
N ASN A 324 21.12 23.39 -112.01
CA ASN A 324 20.50 22.37 -112.87
C ASN A 324 19.05 22.72 -113.25
N THR A 325 18.28 23.41 -112.39
CA THR A 325 16.94 23.89 -112.75
C THR A 325 16.95 25.07 -113.73
N ALA A 326 18.00 25.89 -113.73
CA ALA A 326 18.17 26.98 -114.70
C ALA A 326 18.57 26.50 -116.12
N LYS A 327 18.95 25.22 -116.26
CA LYS A 327 19.33 24.59 -117.54
C LYS A 327 18.20 23.82 -118.23
N LYS A 328 16.96 23.88 -117.74
CA LYS A 328 15.82 23.31 -118.48
C LYS A 328 15.48 24.24 -119.67
N PRO A 329 15.61 23.78 -120.92
CA PRO A 329 15.16 24.54 -122.07
C PRO A 329 13.63 24.66 -122.05
N LEU A 330 13.13 25.84 -122.39
CA LEU A 330 11.73 26.07 -122.75
C LEU A 330 11.49 25.39 -124.10
N PHE A 331 10.90 24.19 -124.05
CA PHE A 331 10.18 23.57 -125.15
C PHE A 331 8.97 22.83 -124.59
#